data_AF-A0A443IT43-F1
#
_entry.id   AF-A0A443IT43-F1
#
_cell.length_a   1.000
_cell.length_b   1.000
_cell.length_c   1.000
_cell.angle_alpha   90.00
_cell.angle_beta   90.00
_cell.angle_gamma   90.00
#
_symmetry.space_group_name_H-M   'P 1'
#
loop_
_entity.id
_entity.type
_entity.pdbx_description
1 polymer ?
#
loop_
_entity_poly.entity_id
_entity_poly.type
_entity_poly.pdbx_seq_one_letter_code
_entity_poly.pdbx_strand_id
1 'polypeptide(L)'
;MRKILLILLIFPVLFFISDFSKATNIGVPLGESELYSMLTLKSGNLLKDAVILPEEEFDGEEAANIIKRLDLLPKSILSDIKKNGIKIILFEGKLTDQPYVEHLKGKVPRGYPETVLWDDLPGAGGSQYVFVKIGSSEKGKGHGSVNLEYHELAHSLQRFSYNDDKTDKELTEVWKQEASSLFPKRDYFLDYKEEYFAECFAYYFYSEHTREQLKVKAPKMYNFLNSLQ
;
A
#
# COMPACT_ATOMS: atom_id res chain seq x y z
N MET A 1 64.00 35.60 28.87
CA MET A 1 63.46 34.30 28.42
C MET A 1 62.21 33.98 29.24
N ARG A 2 61.02 34.36 28.75
CA ARG A 2 59.74 34.10 29.42
C ARG A 2 59.11 32.86 28.80
N LYS A 3 58.99 31.79 29.60
CA LYS A 3 58.33 30.54 29.20
C LYS A 3 56.83 30.81 29.06
N ILE A 4 56.29 30.64 27.86
CA ILE A 4 54.85 30.67 27.60
C ILE A 4 54.29 29.29 27.99
N LEU A 5 53.38 29.28 28.97
CA LEU A 5 52.65 28.09 29.38
C LEU A 5 51.50 27.89 28.39
N LEU A 6 51.58 26.87 27.53
CA LEU A 6 50.48 26.44 26.67
C LEU A 6 49.45 25.68 27.52
N ILE A 7 48.34 26.34 27.84
CA ILE A 7 47.16 25.68 28.41
C ILE A 7 46.41 25.04 27.24
N LEU A 8 46.52 23.71 27.13
CA LEU A 8 45.67 22.89 26.27
C LEU A 8 44.23 22.91 26.83
N LEU A 9 43.39 23.76 26.26
CA LEU A 9 41.94 23.74 26.45
C LEU A 9 41.38 22.49 25.75
N ILE A 10 41.18 21.43 26.53
CA ILE A 10 40.39 20.27 26.10
C ILE A 10 38.93 20.74 26.07
N PHE A 11 38.44 21.08 24.88
CA PHE A 11 37.00 21.23 24.65
C PHE A 11 36.34 19.87 24.88
N PRO A 12 35.38 19.71 25.81
CA PRO A 12 34.53 18.54 25.81
C PRO A 12 33.75 18.59 24.50
N VAL A 13 34.06 17.66 23.58
CA VAL A 13 33.19 17.37 22.45
C VAL A 13 31.90 16.84 23.05
N LEU A 14 30.94 17.74 23.26
CA LEU A 14 29.54 17.40 23.44
C LEU A 14 29.15 16.66 22.17
N PHE A 15 29.22 15.33 22.23
CA PHE A 15 28.44 14.49 21.34
C PHE A 15 26.99 14.87 21.56
N PHE A 16 26.49 15.78 20.71
CA PHE A 16 25.09 15.77 20.37
C PHE A 16 24.84 14.41 19.74
N ILE A 17 24.48 13.43 20.57
CA ILE A 17 23.70 12.29 20.12
C ILE A 17 22.40 12.93 19.65
N SER A 18 22.34 13.26 18.36
CA SER A 18 21.08 13.59 17.72
C SER A 18 20.15 12.41 17.99
N ASP A 19 19.01 12.68 18.61
CA ASP A 19 17.88 11.76 18.76
C ASP A 19 17.48 11.22 17.37
N PHE A 20 18.20 10.21 16.88
CA PHE A 20 17.86 9.45 15.67
C PHE A 20 16.74 8.44 15.94
N SER A 21 16.13 8.46 17.13
CA SER A 21 15.13 7.48 17.57
C SER A 21 13.75 8.09 17.87
N LYS A 22 13.36 9.18 17.21
CA LYS A 22 11.92 9.39 17.03
C LYS A 22 11.49 8.45 15.92
N ALA A 23 11.27 7.18 16.28
CA ALA A 23 10.48 6.29 15.45
C ALA A 23 9.16 7.03 15.20
N THR A 24 8.91 7.42 13.96
CA THR A 24 7.63 8.01 13.59
C THR A 24 6.57 6.97 13.93
N ASN A 25 5.72 7.30 14.89
CA ASN A 25 4.69 6.38 15.35
C ASN A 25 3.62 6.29 14.25
N ILE A 26 3.62 5.19 13.51
CA ILE A 26 2.68 4.92 12.41
C ILE A 26 1.57 3.95 12.84
N GLY A 27 1.59 3.49 14.10
CA GLY A 27 0.59 2.58 14.66
C GLY A 27 1.18 1.29 15.23
N VAL A 28 0.28 0.37 15.59
CA VAL A 28 0.60 -0.90 16.27
C VAL A 28 0.62 -2.05 15.26
N PRO A 29 1.69 -2.87 15.18
CA PRO A 29 1.68 -4.08 14.36
C PRO A 29 0.54 -5.01 14.75
N LEU A 30 -0.13 -5.61 13.76
CA LEU A 30 -1.25 -6.53 13.98
C LEU A 30 -0.91 -7.61 15.01
N GLY A 31 0.27 -8.23 14.93
CA GLY A 31 0.71 -9.29 15.84
C GLY A 31 0.81 -8.90 17.31
N GLU A 32 0.86 -7.60 17.62
CA GLU A 32 0.91 -7.04 18.96
C GLU A 32 -0.47 -6.56 19.45
N SER A 33 -1.48 -6.61 18.59
CA SER A 33 -2.86 -6.19 18.91
C SER A 33 -3.70 -7.32 19.49
N GLU A 34 -4.71 -6.95 20.29
CA GLU A 34 -5.75 -7.90 20.74
C GLU A 34 -6.53 -8.49 19.54
N LEU A 35 -6.70 -7.70 18.47
CA LEU A 35 -7.41 -8.11 17.26
C LEU A 35 -6.80 -9.37 16.64
N TYR A 36 -5.47 -9.48 16.59
CA TYR A 36 -4.80 -10.66 16.04
C TYR A 36 -5.12 -11.94 16.81
N SER A 37 -5.26 -11.86 18.13
CA SER A 37 -5.62 -13.02 18.97
C SER A 37 -7.07 -13.48 18.74
N MET A 38 -7.94 -12.58 18.27
CA MET A 38 -9.34 -12.87 17.95
C MET A 38 -9.54 -13.39 16.52
N LEU A 39 -8.57 -13.19 15.63
CA LEU A 39 -8.66 -13.59 14.23
C LEU A 39 -8.13 -15.01 14.00
N THR A 40 -8.84 -15.79 13.20
CA THR A 40 -8.34 -17.06 12.65
C THR A 40 -7.80 -16.81 11.25
N LEU A 41 -6.47 -16.66 11.13
CA LEU A 41 -5.78 -16.36 9.88
C LEU A 41 -4.95 -17.54 9.39
N LYS A 42 -5.04 -17.88 8.11
CA LYS A 42 -4.26 -18.95 7.45
C LYS A 42 -2.78 -18.57 7.33
N SER A 43 -2.51 -17.29 7.14
CA SER A 43 -1.19 -16.70 6.88
C SER A 43 -0.88 -15.59 7.88
N GLY A 44 -1.44 -15.68 9.10
CA GLY A 44 -1.28 -14.66 10.15
C GLY A 44 0.19 -14.33 10.46
N ASN A 45 1.10 -15.30 10.37
CA ASN A 45 2.54 -15.10 10.58
C ASN A 45 3.24 -14.23 9.50
N LEU A 46 2.63 -14.10 8.32
CA LEU A 46 3.10 -13.22 7.25
C LEU A 46 2.49 -11.81 7.39
N LEU A 47 1.25 -11.72 7.88
CA LEU A 47 0.52 -10.45 8.03
C LEU A 47 0.82 -9.72 9.34
N LYS A 48 1.18 -10.43 10.41
CA LYS A 48 1.29 -9.88 11.77
C LYS A 48 2.22 -8.67 11.90
N ASP A 49 3.28 -8.62 11.09
CA ASP A 49 4.25 -7.52 11.11
C ASP A 49 4.04 -6.57 9.92
N ALA A 50 3.22 -6.97 8.94
CA ALA A 50 2.97 -6.21 7.72
C ALA A 50 1.77 -5.28 7.85
N VAL A 51 0.70 -5.71 8.53
CA VAL A 51 -0.47 -4.87 8.81
C VAL A 51 -0.20 -4.07 10.09
N ILE A 52 -0.43 -2.76 10.01
CA ILE A 52 -0.34 -1.81 11.11
C ILE A 52 -1.74 -1.25 11.37
N LEU A 53 -2.15 -1.26 12.64
CA LEU A 53 -3.44 -0.75 13.12
C LEU A 53 -3.27 0.63 13.77
N PRO A 54 -4.32 1.47 13.79
CA PRO A 54 -4.29 2.71 14.55
C PRO A 54 -4.06 2.47 16.04
N GLU A 55 -3.40 3.41 16.72
CA GLU A 55 -3.33 3.42 18.19
C GLU A 55 -4.64 3.93 18.83
N GLU A 56 -5.31 4.85 18.15
CA GLU A 56 -6.59 5.41 18.59
C GLU A 56 -7.75 4.42 18.35
N GLU A 57 -8.94 4.75 18.81
CA GLU A 57 -10.14 3.94 18.58
C GLU A 57 -10.48 3.87 17.07
N PHE A 58 -10.82 2.68 16.59
CA PHE A 58 -11.19 2.41 15.21
C PHE A 58 -12.28 1.34 15.13
N ASP A 59 -12.91 1.22 13.96
CA ASP A 59 -13.86 0.12 13.72
C ASP A 59 -13.11 -1.23 13.59
N GLY A 60 -13.08 -1.97 14.70
CA GLY A 60 -12.39 -3.26 14.78
C GLY A 60 -13.01 -4.36 13.92
N GLU A 61 -14.32 -4.29 13.65
CA GLU A 61 -14.99 -5.27 12.79
C GLU A 61 -14.57 -5.06 11.34
N GLU A 62 -14.55 -3.81 10.87
CA GLU A 62 -14.14 -3.54 9.50
C GLU A 62 -12.63 -3.72 9.30
N ALA A 63 -11.79 -3.36 10.28
CA ALA A 63 -10.37 -3.70 10.26
C ALA A 63 -10.17 -5.22 10.14
N ALA A 64 -10.92 -6.02 10.91
CA ALA A 64 -10.90 -7.48 10.80
C ALA A 64 -11.31 -7.96 9.40
N ASN A 65 -12.31 -7.34 8.77
CA ASN A 65 -12.74 -7.70 7.42
C ASN A 65 -11.65 -7.43 6.38
N ILE A 66 -10.96 -6.29 6.46
CA ILE A 66 -9.81 -5.96 5.61
C ILE A 66 -8.71 -7.01 5.79
N ILE A 67 -8.34 -7.33 7.03
CA ILE A 67 -7.28 -8.32 7.31
C ILE A 67 -7.66 -9.71 6.79
N LYS A 68 -8.91 -10.14 7.00
CA LYS A 68 -9.40 -11.42 6.49
C LYS A 68 -9.36 -11.48 4.96
N ARG A 69 -9.67 -10.37 4.26
CA ARG A 69 -9.51 -10.29 2.80
C ARG A 69 -8.04 -10.46 2.43
N LEU A 70 -7.13 -9.68 3.02
CA LEU A 70 -5.68 -9.81 2.78
C LEU A 70 -5.16 -11.24 3.03
N ASP A 71 -5.68 -11.95 4.04
CA ASP A 71 -5.31 -13.34 4.34
C ASP A 71 -5.74 -14.36 3.27
N LEU A 72 -6.65 -14.00 2.36
CA LEU A 72 -7.00 -14.80 1.19
C LEU A 72 -5.95 -14.74 0.08
N LEU A 73 -5.00 -13.79 0.14
CA LEU A 73 -3.92 -13.73 -0.84
C LEU A 73 -3.02 -14.98 -0.76
N PRO A 74 -2.49 -15.44 -1.91
CA PRO A 74 -1.50 -16.50 -1.95
C PRO A 74 -0.30 -16.26 -1.03
N LYS A 75 0.24 -17.33 -0.46
CA LYS A 75 1.41 -17.25 0.43
C LYS A 75 2.64 -16.65 -0.24
N SER A 76 2.81 -16.86 -1.55
CA SER A 76 3.86 -16.24 -2.37
C SER A 76 3.79 -14.71 -2.29
N ILE A 77 2.61 -14.14 -2.57
CA ILE A 77 2.35 -12.70 -2.52
C ILE A 77 2.54 -12.17 -1.10
N LEU A 78 1.97 -12.85 -0.08
CA LEU A 78 2.16 -12.44 1.31
C LEU A 78 3.62 -12.50 1.76
N SER A 79 4.40 -13.43 1.22
CA SER A 79 5.85 -13.51 1.45
C SER A 79 6.59 -12.37 0.78
N ASP A 80 6.17 -11.95 -0.42
CA ASP A 80 6.74 -10.79 -1.11
C ASP A 80 6.48 -9.48 -0.35
N ILE A 81 5.28 -9.29 0.20
CA ILE A 81 4.95 -8.16 1.08
C ILE A 81 5.94 -8.11 2.25
N LYS A 82 6.09 -9.23 2.95
CA LYS A 82 6.99 -9.34 4.10
C LYS A 82 8.45 -9.11 3.72
N LYS A 83 8.92 -9.77 2.65
CA LYS A 83 10.31 -9.70 2.17
C LYS A 83 10.70 -8.28 1.75
N ASN A 84 9.80 -7.57 1.09
CA ASN A 84 10.03 -6.20 0.62
C ASN A 84 9.75 -5.13 1.68
N GLY A 85 9.36 -5.55 2.89
CA GLY A 85 9.07 -4.65 4.00
C GLY A 85 7.86 -3.74 3.74
N ILE A 86 6.92 -4.18 2.91
CA ILE A 86 5.68 -3.44 2.64
C ILE A 86 4.83 -3.46 3.92
N LYS A 87 4.37 -2.28 4.33
CA LYS A 87 3.49 -2.06 5.47
C LYS A 87 2.12 -1.61 5.00
N ILE A 88 1.07 -2.28 5.44
CA ILE A 88 -0.32 -1.95 5.16
C ILE A 88 -0.87 -1.25 6.38
N ILE A 89 -1.02 0.06 6.29
CA ILE A 89 -1.44 0.95 7.36
C ILE A 89 -2.94 1.13 7.26
N LEU A 90 -3.67 0.53 8.20
CA LEU A 90 -5.08 0.80 8.36
C LEU A 90 -5.23 2.10 9.15
N PHE A 91 -6.10 3.00 8.68
CA PHE A 91 -6.25 4.31 9.30
C PHE A 91 -7.69 4.80 9.35
N GLU A 92 -7.92 5.76 10.24
CA GLU A 92 -9.15 6.54 10.36
C GLU A 92 -8.88 8.02 10.02
N GLY A 93 -9.93 8.78 9.72
CA GLY A 93 -9.80 10.21 9.43
C GLY A 93 -9.27 10.51 8.01
N LYS A 94 -8.37 11.49 7.87
CA LYS A 94 -7.83 11.91 6.57
C LYS A 94 -6.53 11.20 6.25
N LEU A 95 -6.32 10.89 4.98
CA LEU A 95 -5.08 10.29 4.51
C LEU A 95 -3.88 11.22 4.80
N THR A 96 -4.03 12.52 4.57
CA THR A 96 -2.95 13.51 4.74
C THR A 96 -2.64 13.87 6.19
N ASP A 97 -3.38 13.32 7.14
CA ASP A 97 -3.03 13.40 8.56
C ASP A 97 -2.16 12.19 8.99
N GLN A 98 -1.98 11.19 8.11
CA GLN A 98 -1.12 10.04 8.36
C GLN A 98 0.36 10.38 8.15
N PRO A 99 1.26 9.76 8.95
CA PRO A 99 2.68 9.89 8.74
C PRO A 99 3.13 9.53 7.31
N TYR A 100 4.17 10.19 6.83
CA TYR A 100 4.79 10.01 5.51
C TYR A 100 4.02 10.56 4.30
N VAL A 101 2.73 10.90 4.45
CA VAL A 101 1.89 11.45 3.39
C VAL A 101 1.35 12.85 3.70
N GLU A 102 1.80 13.48 4.79
CA GLU A 102 1.39 14.84 5.20
C GLU A 102 1.76 15.88 4.15
N HIS A 103 2.86 15.65 3.44
CA HIS A 103 3.31 16.50 2.35
C HIS A 103 2.33 16.57 1.17
N LEU A 104 1.30 15.72 1.11
CA LEU A 104 0.24 15.72 0.10
C LEU A 104 -0.96 16.61 0.48
N LYS A 105 -0.99 17.16 1.69
CA LYS A 105 -2.07 18.02 2.19
C LYS A 105 -2.36 19.18 1.24
N GLY A 106 -3.62 19.31 0.83
CA GLY A 106 -4.12 20.33 -0.08
C GLY A 106 -3.69 20.14 -1.55
N LYS A 107 -3.09 19.00 -1.92
CA LYS A 107 -2.65 18.72 -3.29
C LYS A 107 -3.67 17.87 -4.04
N VAL A 108 -3.76 18.10 -5.34
CA VAL A 108 -4.60 17.32 -6.26
C VAL A 108 -3.83 16.06 -6.72
N PRO A 109 -4.42 14.86 -6.63
CA PRO A 109 -3.84 13.64 -7.18
C PRO A 109 -3.74 13.69 -8.71
N ARG A 110 -2.71 13.06 -9.28
CA ARG A 110 -2.56 12.97 -10.74
C ARG A 110 -3.75 12.21 -11.34
N GLY A 111 -4.33 12.75 -12.40
CA GLY A 111 -5.47 12.14 -13.11
C GLY A 111 -6.84 12.42 -12.48
N TYR A 112 -6.89 13.17 -11.37
CA TYR A 112 -8.14 13.59 -10.73
C TYR A 112 -8.53 15.02 -11.12
N PRO A 113 -9.83 15.38 -11.06
CA PRO A 113 -10.28 16.76 -11.18
C PRO A 113 -9.69 17.65 -10.07
N GLU A 114 -9.50 18.94 -10.35
CA GLU A 114 -8.95 19.92 -9.39
C GLU A 114 -9.74 20.04 -8.07
N THR A 115 -10.99 19.57 -8.07
CA THR A 115 -11.86 19.56 -6.89
C THR A 115 -11.58 18.41 -5.92
N VAL A 116 -10.76 17.42 -6.30
CA VAL A 116 -10.41 16.28 -5.45
C VAL A 116 -9.01 16.46 -4.88
N LEU A 117 -8.89 16.34 -3.57
CA LEU A 117 -7.64 16.49 -2.84
C LEU A 117 -7.20 15.14 -2.26
N TRP A 118 -5.89 14.96 -2.10
CA TRP A 118 -5.33 13.81 -1.38
C TRP A 118 -5.92 13.65 0.03
N ASP A 119 -6.32 14.75 0.67
CA ASP A 119 -6.96 14.78 1.98
C ASP A 119 -8.20 13.89 2.07
N ASP A 120 -8.96 13.83 0.97
CA ASP A 120 -10.27 13.19 0.92
C ASP A 120 -10.20 11.77 0.33
N LEU A 121 -9.03 11.35 -0.17
CA LEU A 121 -8.84 10.02 -0.72
C LEU A 121 -8.74 8.96 0.39
N PRO A 122 -9.39 7.80 0.22
CA PRO A 122 -9.39 6.75 1.24
C PRO A 122 -8.13 5.88 1.22
N GLY A 123 -7.23 6.03 0.25
CA GLY A 123 -6.03 5.20 0.20
C GLY A 123 -4.93 5.76 -0.69
N ALA A 124 -3.74 5.17 -0.51
CA ALA A 124 -2.57 5.45 -1.33
C ALA A 124 -1.58 4.27 -1.28
N GLY A 125 -1.16 3.81 -2.45
CA GLY A 125 -0.14 2.79 -2.65
C GLY A 125 1.10 3.27 -3.41
N GLY A 126 1.96 2.33 -3.79
CA GLY A 126 3.14 2.61 -4.63
C GLY A 126 4.37 3.06 -3.85
N SER A 127 4.30 3.12 -2.52
CA SER A 127 5.44 3.26 -1.61
C SER A 127 5.59 2.01 -0.74
N GLN A 128 6.59 1.95 0.15
CA GLN A 128 6.65 0.85 1.13
C GLN A 128 5.48 0.88 2.12
N TYR A 129 4.79 2.02 2.25
CA TYR A 129 3.58 2.18 3.05
C TYR A 129 2.36 2.21 2.12
N VAL A 130 1.40 1.33 2.38
CA VAL A 130 0.10 1.22 1.72
C VAL A 130 -0.94 1.71 2.71
N PHE A 131 -1.58 2.82 2.43
CA PHE A 131 -2.60 3.40 3.31
C PHE A 131 -3.99 2.95 2.87
N VAL A 132 -4.76 2.42 3.82
CA VAL A 132 -6.13 1.94 3.59
C VAL A 132 -7.03 2.47 4.69
N LYS A 133 -8.02 3.29 4.32
CA LYS A 133 -9.00 3.81 5.27
C LYS A 133 -9.98 2.72 5.66
N ILE A 134 -10.15 2.51 6.96
CA ILE A 134 -11.14 1.60 7.51
C ILE A 134 -12.55 2.07 7.09
N GLY A 135 -13.44 1.14 6.72
CA GLY A 135 -14.79 1.49 6.22
C GLY A 135 -14.88 1.88 4.75
N SER A 136 -13.75 1.91 4.03
CA SER A 136 -13.70 2.42 2.65
C SER A 136 -13.27 1.39 1.60
N SER A 137 -13.35 0.09 1.92
CA SER A 137 -12.90 -0.97 1.01
C SER A 137 -13.72 -1.11 -0.27
N GLU A 138 -15.02 -0.82 -0.21
CA GLU A 138 -15.93 -1.04 -1.34
C GLU A 138 -15.94 0.11 -2.33
N LYS A 139 -16.14 -0.23 -3.61
CA LYS A 139 -16.32 0.74 -4.68
C LYS A 139 -17.36 1.80 -4.34
N GLY A 140 -17.01 3.07 -4.58
CA GLY A 140 -17.90 4.21 -4.34
C GLY A 140 -17.76 4.83 -2.95
N LYS A 141 -16.91 4.27 -2.08
CA LYS A 141 -16.56 4.85 -0.77
C LYS A 141 -15.41 5.86 -0.89
N GLY A 142 -15.54 6.83 -1.81
CA GLY A 142 -14.51 7.85 -2.08
C GLY A 142 -13.45 7.46 -3.11
N HIS A 143 -13.55 6.27 -3.72
CA HIS A 143 -12.68 5.82 -4.79
C HIS A 143 -13.43 4.93 -5.81
N GLY A 144 -12.81 4.72 -6.98
CA GLY A 144 -13.43 4.01 -8.11
C GLY A 144 -13.09 2.52 -8.23
N SER A 145 -12.17 2.02 -7.41
CA SER A 145 -11.71 0.63 -7.46
C SER A 145 -12.77 -0.36 -6.98
N VAL A 146 -12.75 -1.60 -7.48
CA VAL A 146 -13.58 -2.70 -6.94
C VAL A 146 -13.23 -3.05 -5.49
N ASN A 147 -11.97 -2.86 -5.07
CA ASN A 147 -11.55 -3.04 -3.68
C ASN A 147 -10.31 -2.21 -3.38
N LEU A 148 -10.41 -1.37 -2.34
CA LEU A 148 -9.36 -0.41 -2.00
C LEU A 148 -8.03 -1.09 -1.63
N GLU A 149 -8.02 -1.96 -0.62
CA GLU A 149 -6.79 -2.53 -0.09
C GLU A 149 -6.02 -3.35 -1.12
N TYR A 150 -6.70 -4.08 -2.00
CA TYR A 150 -6.02 -4.80 -3.08
C TYR A 150 -5.48 -3.86 -4.15
N HIS A 151 -6.20 -2.80 -4.50
CA HIS A 151 -5.74 -1.82 -5.47
C HIS A 151 -4.49 -1.09 -4.95
N GLU A 152 -4.54 -0.54 -3.74
CA GLU A 152 -3.41 0.20 -3.18
C GLU A 152 -2.20 -0.71 -2.93
N LEU A 153 -2.43 -1.95 -2.45
CA LEU A 153 -1.36 -2.92 -2.28
C LEU A 153 -0.69 -3.29 -3.61
N ALA A 154 -1.47 -3.41 -4.68
CA ALA A 154 -0.96 -3.76 -5.99
C ALA A 154 0.01 -2.72 -6.55
N HIS A 155 -0.22 -1.42 -6.32
CA HIS A 155 0.75 -0.37 -6.68
C HIS A 155 2.11 -0.62 -6.02
N SER A 156 2.12 -0.99 -4.74
CA SER A 156 3.36 -1.29 -4.02
C SER A 156 4.01 -2.58 -4.49
N LEU A 157 3.23 -3.65 -4.71
CA LEU A 157 3.75 -4.90 -5.25
C LEU A 157 4.34 -4.73 -6.65
N GLN A 158 3.71 -3.95 -7.52
CA GLN A 158 4.25 -3.63 -8.84
C GLN A 158 5.63 -2.99 -8.70
N ARG A 159 5.77 -2.01 -7.81
CA ARG A 159 7.02 -1.27 -7.62
C ARG A 159 8.14 -2.08 -6.98
N PHE A 160 7.85 -2.98 -6.05
CA PHE A 160 8.87 -3.66 -5.24
C PHE A 160 9.04 -5.14 -5.56
N SER A 161 8.03 -5.80 -6.13
CA SER A 161 8.03 -7.24 -6.38
C SER A 161 8.01 -7.58 -7.87
N TYR A 162 7.39 -6.73 -8.70
CA TYR A 162 7.15 -6.99 -10.13
C TYR A 162 7.75 -5.89 -11.03
N ASN A 163 8.95 -5.43 -10.70
CA ASN A 163 9.59 -4.25 -11.30
C ASN A 163 10.80 -4.55 -12.20
N ASP A 164 11.13 -5.82 -12.42
CA ASP A 164 12.24 -6.17 -13.30
C ASP A 164 11.89 -5.88 -14.77
N ASP A 165 12.92 -5.62 -15.59
CA ASP A 165 12.76 -5.23 -16.99
C ASP A 165 11.93 -6.20 -17.83
N LYS A 166 11.98 -7.51 -17.51
CA LYS A 166 11.23 -8.52 -18.26
C LYS A 166 9.75 -8.42 -17.89
N THR A 167 9.45 -8.37 -16.59
CA THR A 167 8.08 -8.21 -16.08
C THR A 167 7.46 -6.89 -16.54
N ASP A 168 8.20 -5.79 -16.50
CA ASP A 168 7.68 -4.48 -16.93
C ASP A 168 7.32 -4.45 -18.43
N LYS A 169 8.14 -5.09 -19.27
CA LYS A 169 7.86 -5.25 -20.70
C LYS A 169 6.61 -6.09 -20.94
N GLU A 170 6.50 -7.23 -20.25
CA GLU A 170 5.32 -8.10 -20.33
C GLU A 170 4.04 -7.34 -19.91
N LEU A 171 4.06 -6.66 -18.76
CA LEU A 171 2.93 -5.86 -18.28
C LEU A 171 2.57 -4.73 -19.26
N THR A 172 3.56 -4.10 -19.87
CA THR A 172 3.35 -3.04 -20.86
C THR A 172 2.69 -3.57 -22.13
N GLU A 173 3.10 -4.73 -22.62
CA GLU A 173 2.49 -5.38 -23.78
C GLU A 173 1.05 -5.81 -23.49
N VAL A 174 0.82 -6.43 -22.33
CA VAL A 174 -0.51 -6.85 -21.87
C VAL A 174 -1.44 -5.66 -21.74
N TRP A 175 -1.01 -4.59 -21.06
CA TRP A 175 -1.79 -3.36 -20.90
C TRP A 175 -2.24 -2.77 -22.23
N LYS A 176 -1.32 -2.59 -23.19
CA LYS A 176 -1.63 -2.04 -24.53
C LYS A 176 -2.66 -2.88 -25.29
N GLN A 177 -2.72 -4.18 -25.03
CA GLN A 177 -3.61 -5.10 -25.74
C GLN A 177 -4.98 -5.24 -25.08
N GLU A 178 -5.06 -5.14 -23.76
CA GLU A 178 -6.24 -5.59 -23.01
C GLU A 178 -6.96 -4.46 -22.24
N ALA A 179 -6.31 -3.32 -21.98
CA ALA A 179 -6.89 -2.25 -21.15
C ALA A 179 -8.22 -1.72 -21.70
N SER A 180 -8.31 -1.49 -23.01
CA SER A 180 -9.52 -0.99 -23.67
C SER A 180 -10.67 -1.99 -23.70
N SER A 181 -10.36 -3.29 -23.62
CA SER A 181 -11.35 -4.38 -23.54
C SER A 181 -11.97 -4.47 -22.15
N LEU A 182 -11.15 -4.41 -21.10
CA LEU A 182 -11.61 -4.49 -19.71
C LEU A 182 -12.26 -3.18 -19.24
N PHE A 183 -11.66 -2.04 -19.59
CA PHE A 183 -12.06 -0.70 -19.13
C PHE A 183 -12.40 0.24 -20.30
N PRO A 184 -13.43 -0.07 -21.11
CA PRO A 184 -13.78 0.76 -22.25
C PRO A 184 -14.16 2.17 -21.80
N LYS A 185 -13.57 3.19 -22.46
CA LYS A 185 -13.81 4.63 -22.20
C LYS A 185 -13.52 5.08 -20.77
N ARG A 186 -12.56 4.43 -20.10
CA ARG A 186 -12.07 4.85 -18.78
C ARG A 186 -10.63 5.31 -18.90
N ASP A 187 -10.46 6.54 -19.36
CA ASP A 187 -9.16 7.13 -19.71
C ASP A 187 -8.11 6.91 -18.61
N TYR A 188 -8.49 6.98 -17.33
CA TYR A 188 -7.60 6.69 -16.21
C TYR A 188 -6.86 5.33 -16.31
N PHE A 189 -7.54 4.24 -16.69
CA PHE A 189 -6.90 2.93 -16.89
C PHE A 189 -6.27 2.76 -18.28
N LEU A 190 -6.65 3.60 -19.24
CA LEU A 190 -6.12 3.58 -20.61
C LEU A 190 -4.83 4.40 -20.73
N ASP A 191 -4.66 5.40 -19.87
CA ASP A 191 -3.53 6.33 -19.88
C ASP A 191 -2.45 5.94 -18.86
N TYR A 192 -2.81 5.22 -17.80
CA TYR A 192 -1.89 4.83 -16.72
C TYR A 192 -1.83 3.30 -16.56
N LYS A 193 -0.68 2.71 -16.94
CA LYS A 193 -0.41 1.26 -16.85
C LYS A 193 -0.48 0.75 -15.42
N GLU A 194 0.03 1.54 -14.48
CA GLU A 194 0.05 1.25 -13.05
C GLU A 194 -1.37 1.11 -12.48
N GLU A 195 -2.29 1.99 -12.89
CA GLU A 195 -3.70 1.93 -12.48
C GLU A 195 -4.41 0.73 -13.09
N TYR A 196 -4.09 0.41 -14.35
CA TYR A 196 -4.59 -0.81 -14.99
C TYR A 196 -4.13 -2.07 -14.24
N PHE A 197 -2.84 -2.16 -13.90
CA PHE A 197 -2.29 -3.28 -13.15
C PHE A 197 -2.97 -3.41 -11.79
N ALA A 198 -3.05 -2.31 -11.03
CA ALA A 198 -3.62 -2.28 -9.70
C ALA A 198 -5.09 -2.72 -9.69
N GLU A 199 -5.89 -2.22 -10.64
CA GLU A 199 -7.29 -2.60 -10.74
C GLU A 199 -7.46 -4.04 -11.22
N CYS A 200 -6.61 -4.54 -12.12
CA CYS A 200 -6.65 -5.95 -12.52
C CYS A 200 -6.32 -6.89 -11.35
N PHE A 201 -5.34 -6.52 -10.52
CA PHE A 201 -5.01 -7.25 -9.30
C PHE A 201 -6.22 -7.30 -8.36
N ALA A 202 -6.87 -6.16 -8.11
CA ALA A 202 -8.10 -6.11 -7.31
C ALA A 202 -9.22 -6.97 -7.91
N TYR A 203 -9.43 -6.91 -9.23
CA TYR A 203 -10.40 -7.76 -9.92
C TYR A 203 -10.13 -9.26 -9.69
N TYR A 204 -8.87 -9.68 -9.79
CA TYR A 204 -8.48 -11.07 -9.66
C TYR A 204 -8.72 -11.60 -8.24
N PHE A 205 -8.34 -10.86 -7.20
CA PHE A 205 -8.36 -11.35 -5.82
C PHE A 205 -9.63 -11.00 -5.04
N TYR A 206 -10.45 -10.06 -5.48
CA TYR A 206 -11.63 -9.62 -4.73
C TYR A 206 -12.79 -10.61 -4.72
N SER A 207 -13.24 -11.07 -5.89
CA SER A 207 -14.40 -11.96 -5.99
C SER A 207 -14.31 -12.87 -7.20
N GLU A 208 -15.04 -13.99 -7.18
CA GLU A 208 -15.19 -14.86 -8.35
C GLU A 208 -15.78 -14.09 -9.54
N HIS A 209 -16.77 -13.23 -9.31
CA HIS A 209 -17.41 -12.45 -10.35
C HIS A 209 -16.44 -11.50 -11.07
N THR A 210 -15.67 -10.71 -10.32
CA THR A 210 -14.67 -9.80 -10.90
C THR A 210 -13.54 -10.56 -11.57
N ARG A 211 -13.13 -11.69 -11.01
CA ARG A 211 -12.10 -12.56 -11.58
C ARG A 211 -12.52 -13.14 -12.93
N GLU A 212 -13.77 -13.59 -13.07
CA GLU A 212 -14.29 -14.09 -14.35
C GLU A 212 -14.41 -12.97 -15.39
N GLN A 213 -14.79 -11.74 -15.00
CA GLN A 213 -14.74 -10.59 -15.92
C GLN A 213 -13.32 -10.33 -16.44
N LEU A 214 -12.33 -10.37 -15.56
CA LEU A 214 -10.92 -10.22 -15.92
C LEU A 214 -10.49 -11.32 -16.88
N LYS A 215 -10.79 -12.58 -16.58
CA LYS A 215 -10.46 -13.75 -17.41
C LYS A 215 -11.01 -13.64 -18.83
N VAL A 216 -12.23 -13.13 -18.99
CA VAL A 216 -12.87 -12.99 -20.30
C VAL A 216 -12.32 -11.79 -21.08
N LYS A 217 -12.11 -10.65 -20.41
CA LYS A 217 -11.80 -9.39 -21.09
C LYS A 217 -10.30 -9.08 -21.20
N ALA A 218 -9.50 -9.60 -20.29
CA ALA A 218 -8.05 -9.44 -20.21
C ALA A 218 -7.38 -10.78 -19.81
N PRO A 219 -7.49 -11.82 -20.65
CA PRO A 219 -6.99 -13.16 -20.35
C PRO A 219 -5.47 -13.24 -20.11
N LYS A 220 -4.66 -12.39 -20.75
CA LYS A 220 -3.21 -12.38 -20.53
C LYS A 220 -2.88 -11.83 -19.15
N MET A 221 -3.54 -10.75 -18.73
CA MET A 221 -3.42 -10.25 -17.37
C MET A 221 -3.91 -11.27 -16.34
N TYR A 222 -5.02 -11.95 -16.61
CA TYR A 222 -5.49 -13.05 -15.77
C TYR A 222 -4.41 -14.14 -15.61
N ASN A 223 -3.79 -14.57 -16.71
CA ASN A 223 -2.74 -15.60 -16.68
C ASN A 223 -1.49 -15.13 -15.93
N PHE A 224 -1.09 -13.86 -16.11
CA PHE A 224 0.00 -13.25 -15.35
C PHE A 224 -0.27 -13.35 -13.84
N LEU A 225 -1.43 -12.87 -13.38
CA LEU A 225 -1.79 -12.88 -11.96
C LEU A 225 -1.97 -14.30 -11.40
N ASN A 226 -2.44 -15.23 -12.23
CA ASN A 226 -2.53 -16.64 -11.87
C ASN A 226 -1.14 -17.28 -11.66
N SER A 227 -0.11 -16.81 -12.36
CA SER A 227 1.26 -17.32 -12.22
C SER A 227 1.96 -16.86 -10.94
N LEU A 228 1.40 -15.87 -10.25
CA LEU A 228 1.92 -15.36 -8.98
C LEU A 228 1.57 -16.25 -7.77
N GLN A 229 0.80 -17.33 -7.96
CA GLN A 229 0.24 -18.15 -6.88
C GLN A 229 1.07 -19.38 -6.53
#